data_AF-A0A6I2H659-F1
#
_entry.id   AF-A0A6I2H659-F1
#
_cell.length_a   1.000
_cell.length_b   1.000
_cell.length_c   1.000
_cell.angle_alpha   90.00
_cell.angle_beta   90.00
_cell.angle_gamma   90.00
#
_symmetry.space_group_name_H-M   'P 1'
#
loop_
_entity.id
_entity.type
_entity.pdbx_description
1 polymer ?
#
loop_
_entity_poly.entity_id
_entity_poly.type
_entity_poly.pdbx_seq_one_letter_code
_entity_poly.pdbx_strand_id
1 'polypeptide(L)'
;MEQTQLTQLHAQYTQRQAQDLRYLEAEIDRLELGTPGSEANSWQATRAELDSLREDLRAAWEGLEQLGRLAADSQAWHRARELYLQRHTRLLQRTLALGGAAAGAAAEEAAAAAH
;
A
#
# COMPACT_ATOMS: atom_id res chain seq x y z
N MET A 1 -8.06 -35.56 -4.01
CA MET A 1 -8.92 -34.39 -4.34
C MET A 1 -8.49 -33.10 -3.63
N GLU A 2 -7.53 -33.12 -2.70
CA GLU A 2 -7.21 -31.94 -1.87
C GLU A 2 -6.35 -30.87 -2.57
N GLN A 3 -5.43 -31.26 -3.47
CA GLN A 3 -4.50 -30.32 -4.11
C GLN A 3 -5.21 -29.24 -4.96
N THR A 4 -6.27 -29.63 -5.67
CA THR A 4 -7.05 -28.73 -6.54
C THR A 4 -7.82 -27.68 -5.73
N GLN A 5 -8.41 -28.07 -4.59
CA GLN A 5 -9.15 -27.16 -3.72
C GLN A 5 -8.21 -26.15 -3.04
N LEU A 6 -7.04 -26.60 -2.59
CA LEU A 6 -6.06 -25.73 -1.95
C LEU A 6 -5.51 -24.67 -2.91
N THR A 7 -5.19 -25.08 -4.14
CA THR A 7 -4.72 -24.16 -5.19
C THR A 7 -5.78 -23.12 -5.53
N GLN A 8 -7.06 -23.50 -5.58
CA GLN A 8 -8.17 -22.57 -5.80
C GLN A 8 -8.31 -21.57 -4.64
N LEU A 9 -8.14 -22.01 -3.39
CA LEU A 9 -8.18 -21.12 -2.23
C LEU A 9 -7.04 -20.11 -2.25
N HIS A 10 -5.83 -20.54 -2.61
CA HIS A 10 -4.68 -19.64 -2.77
C HIS A 10 -4.88 -18.63 -3.91
N ALA A 11 -5.51 -19.04 -5.02
CA ALA A 11 -5.87 -18.15 -6.12
C ALA A 11 -6.91 -17.10 -5.68
N GLN A 12 -7.94 -17.50 -4.95
CA GLN A 12 -8.94 -16.57 -4.41
C GLN A 12 -8.32 -15.57 -3.43
N TYR A 13 -7.43 -16.05 -2.54
CA TYR A 13 -6.70 -15.18 -1.62
C TYR A 13 -5.87 -14.15 -2.37
N THR A 14 -5.05 -14.59 -3.33
CA THR A 14 -4.18 -13.68 -4.10
C THR A 14 -4.99 -12.66 -4.91
N GLN A 15 -6.14 -13.06 -5.46
CA GLN A 15 -7.05 -12.15 -6.14
C GLN A 15 -7.62 -11.07 -5.21
N ARG A 16 -8.03 -11.44 -3.99
CA ARG A 16 -8.52 -10.48 -3.00
C ARG A 16 -7.42 -9.51 -2.58
N GLN A 17 -6.21 -10.02 -2.33
CA GLN A 17 -5.06 -9.19 -2.00
C GLN A 17 -4.67 -8.22 -3.13
N ALA A 18 -4.85 -8.62 -4.40
CA ALA A 18 -4.66 -7.71 -5.52
C ALA A 18 -5.68 -6.56 -5.54
N GLN A 19 -6.91 -6.79 -5.08
CA GLN A 19 -7.91 -5.72 -4.93
C GLN A 19 -7.52 -4.74 -3.82
N ASP A 20 -7.02 -5.26 -2.69
CA ASP A 20 -6.55 -4.43 -1.57
C ASP A 20 -5.36 -3.55 -1.99
N LEU A 21 -4.40 -4.08 -2.76
CA LEU A 21 -3.28 -3.30 -3.29
C LEU A 21 -3.72 -2.22 -4.30
N ARG A 22 -4.70 -2.50 -5.16
CA ARG A 22 -5.28 -1.49 -6.06
C ARG A 22 -5.97 -0.36 -5.31
N TYR A 23 -6.63 -0.69 -4.20
CA TYR A 23 -7.22 0.33 -3.33
C TYR A 23 -6.13 1.23 -2.73
N LEU A 24 -5.04 0.64 -2.22
CA LEU A 24 -3.92 1.40 -1.66
C LEU A 24 -3.22 2.26 -2.72
N GLU A 25 -3.07 1.74 -3.94
CA GLU A 25 -2.55 2.49 -5.08
C GLU A 25 -3.40 3.74 -5.36
N ALA A 26 -4.72 3.58 -5.44
CA ALA A 26 -5.65 4.70 -5.65
C ALA A 26 -5.62 5.73 -4.50
N GLU A 27 -5.42 5.27 -3.26
CA GLU A 27 -5.30 6.18 -2.11
C GLU A 27 -3.99 6.96 -2.15
N ILE A 28 -2.87 6.32 -2.53
CA ILE A 28 -1.60 7.01 -2.73
C ILE A 28 -1.71 8.03 -3.88
N ASP A 29 -2.35 7.66 -5.00
CA ASP A 29 -2.64 8.58 -6.12
C ASP A 29 -3.42 9.81 -5.64
N ARG A 30 -4.46 9.58 -4.82
CA ARG A 30 -5.28 10.65 -4.24
C ARG A 30 -4.46 11.59 -3.36
N LEU A 31 -3.60 11.04 -2.49
CA LEU A 31 -2.74 11.83 -1.61
C LEU A 31 -1.73 12.65 -2.40
N GLU A 32 -1.18 12.08 -3.48
CA GLU A 32 -0.26 12.76 -4.39
C GLU A 32 -0.93 13.93 -5.10
N LEU A 33 -2.14 13.74 -5.65
CA LEU A 33 -2.93 14.81 -6.25
C LEU A 33 -3.33 15.91 -5.26
N GLY A 34 -3.54 15.54 -3.99
CA GLY A 34 -3.83 16.47 -2.90
C GLY A 34 -2.59 17.21 -2.36
N THR A 35 -1.38 16.79 -2.75
CA THR A 35 -0.12 17.38 -2.27
C THR A 35 0.32 18.51 -3.22
N PRO A 36 0.36 19.77 -2.78
CA PRO A 36 0.73 20.90 -3.63
C PRO A 36 2.12 20.78 -4.27
N GLY A 37 2.28 21.47 -5.40
CA GLY A 37 3.55 21.72 -6.09
C GLY A 37 4.60 22.52 -5.31
N SER A 38 4.19 23.09 -4.17
CA SER A 38 4.94 24.11 -3.42
C SER A 38 6.19 23.53 -2.75
N GLU A 39 7.31 24.27 -2.81
CA GLU A 39 8.55 23.96 -2.09
C GLU A 39 8.48 24.24 -0.58
N ALA A 40 7.30 24.61 -0.05
CA ALA A 40 7.12 24.76 1.37
C ALA A 40 7.58 23.48 2.10
N ASN A 41 8.43 23.65 3.12
CA ASN A 41 9.02 22.55 3.88
C ASN A 41 7.97 21.54 4.42
N SER A 42 6.74 22.00 4.66
CA SER A 42 5.60 21.18 5.09
C SER A 42 5.24 20.07 4.09
N TRP A 43 5.45 20.27 2.79
CA TRP A 43 5.08 19.30 1.75
C TRP A 43 6.25 18.45 1.23
N GLN A 44 7.49 18.89 1.45
CA GLN A 44 8.67 18.09 1.04
C GLN A 44 8.73 16.74 1.77
N ALA A 45 8.45 16.72 3.08
CA ALA A 45 8.39 15.49 3.86
C ALA A 45 7.25 14.56 3.36
N THR A 46 6.08 15.13 3.05
CA THR A 46 4.94 14.38 2.49
C THR A 46 5.28 13.75 1.14
N ARG A 47 5.99 14.47 0.26
CA ARG A 47 6.43 13.95 -1.05
C ARG A 47 7.42 12.80 -0.91
N ALA A 48 8.45 12.96 -0.07
CA ALA A 48 9.42 11.90 0.17
C ALA A 48 8.75 10.63 0.74
N GLU A 49 7.74 10.80 1.59
CA GLU A 49 6.96 9.68 2.12
C GLU A 49 6.07 9.02 1.03
N LEU A 50 5.46 9.79 0.13
CA LEU A 50 4.73 9.26 -1.03
C LEU A 50 5.63 8.42 -1.95
N ASP A 51 6.83 8.92 -2.27
CA ASP A 51 7.80 8.17 -3.08
C ASP A 51 8.16 6.85 -2.39
N SER A 52 8.42 6.87 -1.07
CA SER A 52 8.69 5.65 -0.30
C SER A 52 7.48 4.70 -0.26
N LEU A 53 6.25 5.21 -0.18
CA LEU A 53 5.03 4.39 -0.25
C LEU A 53 4.88 3.70 -1.61
N ARG A 54 5.28 4.35 -2.71
CA ARG A 54 5.29 3.73 -4.04
C ARG A 54 6.28 2.58 -4.15
N GLU A 55 7.45 2.72 -3.53
CA GLU A 55 8.44 1.65 -3.46
C GLU A 55 7.91 0.46 -2.64
N ASP A 56 7.31 0.72 -1.47
CA ASP A 56 6.69 -0.31 -0.65
C ASP A 56 5.52 -1.01 -1.37
N LEU A 57 4.69 -0.25 -2.10
CA LEU A 57 3.60 -0.78 -2.92
C LEU A 57 4.13 -1.72 -4.02
N ARG A 58 5.20 -1.32 -4.73
CA ARG A 58 5.86 -2.18 -5.72
C ARG A 58 6.38 -3.47 -5.08
N ALA A 59 7.03 -3.37 -3.93
CA ALA A 59 7.53 -4.53 -3.20
C ALA A 59 6.40 -5.45 -2.68
N ALA A 60 5.21 -4.90 -2.40
CA ALA A 60 4.02 -5.67 -2.03
C ALA A 60 3.42 -6.41 -3.24
N TRP A 61 3.37 -5.76 -4.41
CA TRP A 61 2.98 -6.40 -5.67
C TRP A 61 3.89 -7.57 -6.03
N GLU A 62 5.21 -7.39 -5.96
CA GLU A 62 6.18 -8.46 -6.22
C GLU A 62 5.98 -9.66 -5.28
N GLY A 63 5.74 -9.39 -3.99
CA GLY A 63 5.43 -10.43 -2.99
C GLY A 63 4.13 -11.18 -3.29
N LEU A 64 3.10 -10.47 -3.77
CA LEU A 64 1.83 -11.07 -4.15
C LEU A 64 1.95 -11.94 -5.41
N GLU A 65 2.74 -11.52 -6.39
CA GLU A 65 3.05 -12.34 -7.57
C GLU A 65 3.82 -13.61 -7.19
N GLN A 66 4.74 -13.50 -6.22
CA GLN A 66 5.45 -14.66 -5.68
C GLN A 66 4.49 -15.65 -5.00
N LEU A 67 3.49 -15.16 -4.26
CA LEU A 67 2.44 -15.99 -3.69
C LEU A 67 1.64 -16.75 -4.76
N GLY A 68 1.28 -16.08 -5.85
CA GLY A 68 0.59 -16.72 -6.97
C GLY A 68 1.40 -17.87 -7.58
N ARG A 69 2.72 -17.67 -7.73
CA ARG A 69 3.65 -18.70 -8.24
C ARG A 69 3.81 -19.89 -7.31
N LEU A 70 3.71 -19.67 -6.00
CA LEU A 70 3.88 -20.72 -4.99
C LEU A 70 2.56 -21.43 -4.62
N ALA A 71 1.44 -21.11 -5.27
CA ALA A 71 0.11 -21.61 -4.88
C ALA A 71 -0.02 -23.15 -4.80
N ALA A 72 0.82 -23.90 -5.52
CA ALA A 72 0.85 -25.36 -5.48
C ALA A 72 1.73 -25.96 -4.35
N ASP A 73 2.65 -25.18 -3.78
CA ASP A 73 3.53 -25.56 -2.66
C ASP A 73 3.05 -24.87 -1.38
N SER A 74 2.26 -25.58 -0.58
CA SER A 74 1.65 -25.04 0.62
C SER A 74 2.67 -24.48 1.62
N GLN A 75 3.81 -25.15 1.80
CA GLN A 75 4.79 -24.75 2.81
C GLN A 75 5.51 -23.47 2.39
N ALA A 76 5.94 -23.38 1.13
CA ALA A 76 6.54 -22.17 0.58
C ALA A 76 5.52 -21.02 0.54
N TRP A 77 4.27 -21.31 0.17
CA TRP A 77 3.19 -20.35 0.13
C TRP A 77 2.91 -19.71 1.49
N HIS A 78 2.83 -20.51 2.56
CA HIS A 78 2.60 -19.99 3.91
C HIS A 78 3.69 -19.02 4.37
N ARG A 79 4.97 -19.35 4.14
CA ARG A 79 6.09 -18.45 4.49
C ARG A 79 6.07 -17.16 3.67
N ALA A 80 5.86 -17.28 2.36
CA ALA A 80 5.72 -16.10 1.49
C ALA A 80 4.53 -15.23 1.92
N ARG A 81 3.45 -15.84 2.43
CA ARG A 81 2.25 -15.11 2.87
C ARG A 81 2.52 -14.31 4.12
N GLU A 82 3.25 -14.86 5.08
CA GLU A 82 3.64 -14.13 6.29
C GLU A 82 4.47 -12.89 5.94
N LEU A 83 5.47 -13.04 5.07
CA LEU A 83 6.30 -11.93 4.61
C LEU A 83 5.48 -10.88 3.86
N TYR A 84 4.57 -11.31 2.98
CA TYR A 84 3.65 -10.43 2.27
C TYR A 84 2.77 -9.65 3.25
N LEU A 85 2.16 -10.32 4.24
CA LEU A 85 1.27 -9.69 5.22
C LEU A 85 1.98 -8.65 6.09
N GLN A 86 3.24 -8.90 6.48
CA GLN A 86 4.05 -7.93 7.21
C GLN A 86 4.26 -6.65 6.40
N ARG A 87 4.63 -6.79 5.11
CA ARG A 87 4.81 -5.64 4.20
C ARG A 87 3.49 -4.91 3.96
N HIS A 88 2.42 -5.64 3.64
CA HIS A 88 1.10 -5.10 3.39
C HIS A 88 0.57 -4.30 4.60
N THR A 89 0.74 -4.83 5.81
CA THR A 89 0.30 -4.16 7.05
C THR A 89 1.07 -2.86 7.26
N ARG A 90 2.39 -2.87 7.05
CA ARG A 90 3.22 -1.67 7.16
C ARG A 90 2.82 -0.61 6.13
N LEU A 91 2.60 -1.02 4.88
CA LEU A 91 2.13 -0.14 3.80
C LEU A 91 0.81 0.52 4.19
N LEU A 92 -0.20 -0.26 4.59
CA LEU A 92 -1.50 0.24 5.03
C LEU A 92 -1.38 1.27 6.16
N GLN A 93 -0.58 0.97 7.19
CA GLN A 93 -0.39 1.87 8.33
C GLN A 93 0.26 3.19 7.92
N ARG A 94 1.29 3.14 7.06
CA ARG A 94 1.97 4.33 6.57
C ARG A 94 1.06 5.18 5.67
N THR A 95 0.29 4.56 4.77
CA THR A 95 -0.70 5.28 3.94
C THR A 95 -1.73 6.01 4.79
N LEU A 96 -2.27 5.37 5.84
CA LEU A 96 -3.22 6.00 6.75
C LEU A 96 -2.61 7.15 7.55
N ALA A 97 -1.39 6.96 8.07
CA ALA A 97 -0.69 7.99 8.82
C ALA A 97 -0.41 9.23 7.96
N LEU A 98 0.02 9.01 6.71
CA LEU A 98 0.27 10.08 5.76
C LEU A 98 -1.03 10.83 5.40
N GLY A 99 -2.14 10.11 5.21
CA GLY A 99 -3.44 10.73 4.97
C GLY A 99 -3.89 11.65 6.10
N GLY A 100 -3.65 11.25 7.36
CA GLY A 100 -3.90 12.11 8.52
C GLY A 100 -3.02 13.35 8.55
N ALA A 101 -1.72 13.21 8.26
CA ALA A 101 -0.77 14.31 8.23
C ALA A 101 -1.08 15.32 7.12
N ALA A 102 -1.38 14.86 5.91
CA ALA A 102 -1.71 15.71 4.77
C ALA A 102 -2.99 16.52 5.01
N ALA A 103 -4.00 15.93 5.64
CA ALA A 103 -5.23 16.63 6.03
C ALA A 103 -4.96 17.74 7.06
N GLY A 104 -4.07 17.50 8.03
CA GLY A 104 -3.63 18.51 9.00
C GLY A 104 -2.92 19.69 8.34
N ALA A 105 -1.94 19.42 7.48
CA ALA A 105 -1.20 20.46 6.76
C ALA A 105 -2.11 21.35 5.88
N ALA A 106 -3.07 20.75 5.18
CA ALA A 106 -4.04 21.50 4.37
C ALA A 106 -4.93 22.43 5.23
N ALA A 107 -5.31 21.99 6.44
CA ALA A 107 -6.09 22.80 7.35
C ALA A 107 -5.31 24.00 7.91
N GLU A 108 -4.02 23.80 8.21
CA GLU A 108 -3.12 24.87 8.67
C GLU A 108 -2.92 25.93 7.58
N GLU A 109 -2.71 25.53 6.32
CA GLU A 109 -2.57 26.47 5.21
C GLU A 109 -3.86 27.27 4.94
N ALA A 110 -5.02 26.61 5.00
CA ALA A 110 -6.31 27.29 4.85
C ALA A 110 -6.55 28.32 5.97
N ALA A 111 -6.15 28.00 7.20
CA ALA A 111 -6.22 28.94 8.32
C ALA A 111 -5.26 30.13 8.14
N ALA A 112 -4.03 29.88 7.66
CA ALA A 112 -3.05 30.93 7.41
C ALA A 112 -3.47 31.89 6.27
N ALA A 113 -4.16 31.39 5.25
CA ALA A 113 -4.64 32.20 4.13
C ALA A 113 -5.90 33.05 4.44
N ALA A 114 -6.58 32.77 5.56
CA ALA A 114 -7.77 33.48 5.99
C ALA A 114 -7.50 34.67 6.94
N HIS A 115 -6.22 34.89 7.30
CA HIS A 115 -5.73 35.96 8.15
C HIS A 115 -4.94 37.01 7.36
#